data_AF-D5UZM0-F1
#
_entry.id   AF-D5UZM0-F1
#
_cell.length_a   1.000
_cell.length_b   1.000
_cell.length_c   1.000
_cell.angle_alpha   90.00
_cell.angle_beta   90.00
_cell.angle_gamma   90.00
#
_symmetry.space_group_name_H-M   'P 1'
#
loop_
_entity.id
_entity.type
_entity.pdbx_description
1 polymer ?
#
loop_
_entity_poly.entity_id
_entity_poly.type
_entity_poly.pdbx_seq_one_letter_code
_entity_poly.pdbx_strand_id
1 'polypeptide(L)'
;MKTNKISTKIKLIGALFIFLMAMIIFTTVYLNDKNKKDALVINIVGKERMLTQKISKNIFYLFYTKKTNFSELNSATEEFIQNLQSLKNGNKLLGIPAVPNDKIGQQVYKVEILWKEFFHNIEEFKKLQVKTDEDSLKLLNSAVEAIYNTNNNLLQEVDNLVSMYTIYTENKTILIKNFQYAAAFLIIVLIIYSFTQLKSIEENANKFLEFSKKIATEENEQLKPISIDANEKEILEVTDTFNCFINKINSAMNDSSVAMEYSKNASSKLEEITDEFDKILDELENSSEVNKTINKSEDMIIQSTEDLINSTKKLQELRNELNSLVIGRKTKI
;
A
#
# COMPACT_ATOMS: atom_id res chain seq x y z
N MET A 1 -11.70 8.62 -21.62
CA MET A 1 -10.97 7.93 -20.54
C MET A 1 -11.94 7.04 -19.77
N LYS A 2 -11.55 5.83 -19.33
CA LYS A 2 -12.42 5.00 -18.47
C LYS A 2 -12.55 5.68 -17.10
N THR A 3 -13.77 6.06 -16.74
CA THR A 3 -14.07 6.63 -15.42
C THR A 3 -14.10 5.49 -14.40
N ASN A 4 -13.39 5.68 -13.29
CA ASN A 4 -13.30 4.67 -12.23
C ASN A 4 -14.06 5.18 -11.01
N LYS A 5 -14.68 4.24 -10.29
CA LYS A 5 -15.28 4.55 -8.99
C LYS A 5 -14.20 4.97 -8.00
N ILE A 6 -14.47 6.01 -7.21
CA ILE A 6 -13.59 6.45 -6.11
C ILE A 6 -13.27 5.28 -5.19
N SER A 7 -14.29 4.49 -4.82
CA SER A 7 -14.13 3.30 -3.98
C SER A 7 -13.16 2.28 -4.58
N THR A 8 -13.20 2.06 -5.89
CA THR A 8 -12.32 1.12 -6.58
C THR A 8 -10.87 1.61 -6.57
N LYS A 9 -10.63 2.91 -6.82
CA LYS A 9 -9.29 3.50 -6.74
C LYS A 9 -8.68 3.32 -5.35
N ILE A 10 -9.44 3.66 -4.30
CA ILE A 10 -8.99 3.56 -2.90
C ILE A 10 -8.74 2.10 -2.50
N LYS A 11 -9.66 1.18 -2.82
CA LYS A 11 -9.51 -0.25 -2.51
C LYS A 11 -8.30 -0.86 -3.19
N LEU A 12 -8.03 -0.50 -4.45
CA LEU A 12 -6.90 -1.04 -5.19
C LEU A 12 -5.56 -0.57 -4.61
N ILE A 13 -5.44 0.73 -4.30
CA ILE A 13 -4.24 1.28 -3.64
C ILE A 13 -4.05 0.64 -2.26
N GLY A 14 -5.11 0.57 -1.46
CA GLY A 14 -5.06 -0.04 -0.12
C GLY A 14 -4.68 -1.52 -0.15
N ALA A 15 -5.26 -2.31 -1.07
CA ALA A 15 -4.94 -3.72 -1.22
C ALA A 15 -3.48 -3.92 -1.64
N LEU A 16 -2.97 -3.11 -2.59
CA LEU A 16 -1.58 -3.16 -3.02
C LEU A 16 -0.61 -2.79 -1.88
N PHE A 17 -0.95 -1.78 -1.08
CA PHE A 17 -0.16 -1.37 0.08
C PHE A 17 -0.09 -2.48 1.13
N ILE A 18 -1.23 -3.07 1.49
CA ILE A 18 -1.30 -4.18 2.47
C ILE A 18 -0.51 -5.38 1.97
N PHE A 19 -0.65 -5.73 0.70
CA PHE A 19 0.10 -6.84 0.09
C PHE A 19 1.62 -6.62 0.16
N LEU A 20 2.08 -5.42 -0.22
CA LEU A 20 3.50 -5.05 -0.12
C LEU A 20 4.01 -5.12 1.32
N MET A 21 3.26 -4.57 2.27
CA MET A 21 3.61 -4.63 3.69
C MET A 21 3.71 -6.06 4.21
N ALA A 22 2.74 -6.92 3.85
CA ALA A 22 2.77 -8.33 4.23
C ALA A 22 4.01 -9.05 3.68
N MET A 23 4.38 -8.78 2.42
CA MET A 23 5.59 -9.34 1.80
C MET A 23 6.87 -8.87 2.51
N ILE A 24 6.96 -7.60 2.90
CA ILE A 24 8.12 -7.07 3.65
C ILE A 24 8.21 -7.73 5.02
N ILE A 25 7.09 -7.83 5.75
CA ILE A 25 7.07 -8.46 7.08
C ILE A 25 7.47 -9.93 6.97
N PHE A 26 6.87 -10.66 6.02
CA PHE A 26 7.17 -12.08 5.81
C PHE A 26 8.65 -12.31 5.48
N THR A 27 9.21 -11.54 4.55
CA THR A 27 10.64 -11.65 4.20
C THR A 27 11.55 -11.27 5.36
N THR A 28 11.17 -10.30 6.20
CA THR A 28 11.92 -9.91 7.40
C THR A 28 11.94 -11.04 8.43
N VAL A 29 10.78 -11.65 8.71
CA VAL A 29 10.66 -12.78 9.64
C VAL A 29 11.48 -13.97 9.13
N TYR A 30 11.36 -14.29 7.84
CA TYR A 30 12.14 -15.35 7.20
C TYR A 30 13.65 -15.10 7.30
N LEU A 31 14.11 -13.87 7.04
CA LEU A 31 15.51 -13.50 7.15
C LEU A 31 16.02 -13.63 8.58
N ASN A 32 15.23 -13.22 9.58
CA ASN A 32 15.62 -13.30 10.98
C ASN A 32 15.81 -14.75 11.45
N ASP A 33 14.92 -15.68 11.06
CA ASP A 33 15.11 -17.12 11.35
C ASP A 33 16.37 -17.67 10.69
N LYS A 34 16.63 -17.31 9.43
CA LYS A 34 17.85 -17.71 8.72
C LYS A 34 19.11 -17.15 9.37
N ASN A 35 19.12 -15.89 9.79
CA ASN A 35 20.26 -15.25 10.45
C ASN A 35 20.63 -15.93 11.77
N LYS A 36 19.65 -16.42 12.54
CA LYS A 36 19.94 -17.19 13.78
C LYS A 36 20.69 -18.49 13.49
N LYS A 37 20.27 -19.23 12.46
CA LYS A 37 20.93 -20.47 12.03
C LYS A 37 22.33 -20.19 11.48
N ASP A 38 22.45 -19.15 10.68
CA ASP A 38 23.74 -18.74 10.10
C ASP A 38 24.72 -18.30 11.21
N ALA A 39 24.27 -17.59 12.26
CA ALA A 39 25.09 -17.24 13.42
C ALA A 39 25.59 -18.46 14.21
N LEU A 40 24.76 -19.49 14.35
CA LEU A 40 25.16 -20.75 14.99
C LEU A 40 26.25 -21.46 14.17
N VAL A 41 26.12 -21.50 12.84
CA VAL A 41 27.14 -22.06 11.95
C VAL A 41 28.45 -21.28 12.07
N ILE A 42 28.42 -19.95 12.02
CA ILE A 42 29.62 -19.10 12.17
C ILE A 42 30.31 -19.35 13.51
N ASN A 43 29.56 -19.50 14.60
CA ASN A 43 30.13 -19.79 15.90
C ASN A 43 30.83 -21.15 15.93
N ILE A 44 30.25 -22.19 15.32
CA ILE A 44 30.86 -23.52 15.24
C ILE A 44 32.14 -23.48 14.41
N VAL A 45 32.08 -22.89 13.22
CA VAL A 45 33.25 -22.75 12.34
C VAL A 45 34.33 -21.89 13.03
N GLY A 46 33.94 -20.86 13.78
CA GLY A 46 34.85 -20.05 14.59
C GLY A 46 35.52 -20.84 15.73
N LYS A 47 34.78 -21.76 16.37
CA LYS A 47 35.34 -22.66 17.39
C LYS A 47 36.41 -23.58 16.83
N GLU A 48 36.31 -24.04 15.59
CA GLU A 48 37.33 -24.90 14.98
C GLU A 48 38.72 -24.25 15.02
N ARG A 49 38.81 -22.93 14.77
CA ARG A 49 40.08 -22.18 14.88
C ARG A 49 40.65 -22.22 16.29
N MET A 50 39.79 -21.98 17.28
CA MET A 50 40.19 -22.05 18.69
C MET A 50 40.60 -23.48 19.07
N LEU A 51 39.92 -24.50 18.56
CA LEU A 51 40.18 -25.90 18.89
C LEU A 51 41.55 -26.36 18.36
N THR A 52 41.96 -25.99 17.14
CA THR A 52 43.32 -26.31 16.64
C THR A 52 44.40 -25.78 17.61
N GLN A 53 44.24 -24.54 18.07
CA GLN A 53 45.15 -23.91 19.02
C GLN A 53 45.06 -24.53 20.41
N LYS A 54 43.84 -24.82 20.89
CA LYS A 54 43.62 -25.44 22.20
C LYS A 54 44.25 -26.84 22.27
N ILE A 55 44.14 -27.62 21.19
CA ILE A 55 44.75 -28.95 21.07
C ILE A 55 46.27 -28.83 21.14
N SER A 56 46.88 -27.99 20.29
CA SER A 56 48.33 -27.76 20.27
C SER A 56 48.86 -27.27 21.62
N LYS A 57 48.17 -26.31 22.25
CA LYS A 57 48.49 -25.82 23.60
C LYS A 57 48.46 -26.95 24.65
N ASN A 58 47.43 -27.79 24.63
CA ASN A 58 47.31 -28.91 25.55
C ASN A 58 48.47 -29.90 25.36
N ILE A 59 48.84 -30.20 24.12
CA ILE A 59 49.98 -31.07 23.80
C ILE A 59 51.27 -30.49 24.37
N PHE A 60 51.57 -29.21 24.12
CA PHE A 60 52.79 -28.58 24.65
C PHE A 60 52.81 -28.54 26.18
N TYR A 61 51.67 -28.28 26.81
CA TYR A 61 51.57 -28.32 28.27
C TYR A 61 51.81 -29.73 28.83
N LEU A 62 51.19 -30.75 28.24
CA LEU A 62 51.37 -32.14 28.65
C LEU A 62 52.82 -32.60 28.45
N PHE A 63 53.41 -32.25 27.30
CA PHE A 63 54.81 -32.51 26.99
C PHE A 63 55.73 -31.90 28.05
N TYR A 64 55.58 -30.60 28.34
CA TYR A 64 56.41 -29.89 29.32
C TYR A 64 56.25 -30.43 30.74
N THR A 65 55.01 -30.70 31.16
CA THR A 65 54.72 -31.18 32.53
C THR A 65 54.89 -32.69 32.70
N LYS A 66 55.16 -33.43 31.62
CA LYS A 66 55.24 -34.89 31.58
C LYS A 66 53.98 -35.59 32.12
N LYS A 67 52.83 -34.91 32.10
CA LYS A 67 51.54 -35.45 32.52
C LYS A 67 50.99 -36.37 31.42
N THR A 68 50.24 -37.38 31.84
CA THR A 68 49.58 -38.37 30.96
C THR A 68 48.05 -38.33 31.06
N ASN A 69 47.50 -37.30 31.71
CA ASN A 69 46.06 -37.07 31.71
C ASN A 69 45.64 -36.35 30.41
N PHE A 70 45.10 -37.12 29.46
CA PHE A 70 44.69 -36.62 28.15
C PHE A 70 43.22 -36.14 28.10
N SER A 71 42.52 -36.02 29.22
CA SER A 71 41.07 -35.74 29.20
C SER A 71 40.69 -34.44 28.47
N GLU A 72 41.42 -33.35 28.70
CA GLU A 72 41.14 -32.06 28.02
C GLU A 72 41.49 -32.13 26.52
N LEU A 73 42.59 -32.81 26.19
CA LEU A 73 43.03 -33.04 24.82
C LEU A 73 42.01 -33.87 24.03
N ASN A 74 41.55 -34.98 24.60
CA ASN A 74 40.54 -35.85 23.99
C ASN A 74 39.23 -35.09 23.79
N SER A 75 38.75 -34.36 24.81
CA SER A 75 37.52 -33.58 24.70
C SER A 75 37.59 -32.52 23.59
N ALA A 76 38.72 -31.80 23.46
CA ALA A 76 38.89 -30.82 22.39
C ALA A 76 38.98 -31.48 21.00
N THR A 77 39.63 -32.64 20.91
CA THR A 77 39.77 -33.42 19.67
C THR A 77 38.42 -33.98 19.21
N GLU A 78 37.62 -34.51 20.14
CA GLU A 78 36.26 -34.97 19.87
C GLU A 78 35.34 -33.83 19.46
N GLU A 79 35.40 -32.66 20.13
CA GLU A 79 34.60 -31.48 19.75
C GLU A 79 34.92 -31.03 18.31
N PHE A 80 36.20 -30.98 17.93
CA PHE A 80 36.62 -30.65 16.56
C PHE A 80 36.04 -31.62 15.53
N ILE A 81 36.17 -32.93 15.78
CA ILE A 81 35.64 -33.97 14.87
C ILE A 81 34.13 -33.83 14.70
N GLN A 82 33.39 -33.67 15.79
CA GLN A 82 31.93 -33.56 15.77
C GLN A 82 31.46 -32.29 15.04
N ASN A 83 32.14 -31.16 15.25
CA ASN A 83 31.86 -29.92 14.57
C ASN A 83 32.12 -30.04 13.07
N LEU A 84 33.30 -30.54 12.67
CA LEU A 84 33.65 -30.71 11.26
C LEU A 84 32.68 -31.65 10.53
N GLN A 85 32.26 -32.75 11.18
CA GLN A 85 31.22 -33.64 10.65
C GLN A 85 29.86 -32.95 10.52
N SER A 86 29.48 -32.16 11.52
CA SER A 86 28.22 -31.39 11.49
C SER A 86 28.23 -30.34 10.37
N LEU A 87 29.36 -29.71 10.09
CA LEU A 87 29.51 -28.75 8.99
C LEU A 87 29.46 -29.42 7.61
N LYS A 88 30.06 -30.60 7.49
CA LYS A 88 30.10 -31.39 6.24
C LYS A 88 28.72 -31.97 5.90
N ASN A 89 28.12 -32.69 6.83
CA ASN A 89 26.92 -33.51 6.59
C ASN A 89 25.63 -32.84 7.03
N GLY A 90 25.72 -31.75 7.80
CA GLY A 90 24.59 -31.16 8.51
C GLY A 90 24.25 -31.90 9.80
N ASN A 91 23.53 -31.22 10.68
CA ASN A 91 23.02 -31.77 11.93
C ASN A 91 21.63 -31.19 12.22
N LYS A 92 20.59 -32.00 11.98
CA LYS A 92 19.19 -31.58 12.15
C LYS A 92 18.84 -31.22 13.60
N LEU A 93 19.43 -31.91 14.57
CA LEU A 93 19.18 -31.66 16.00
C LEU A 93 19.72 -30.29 16.44
N LEU A 94 20.87 -29.90 15.89
CA LEU A 94 21.49 -28.60 16.15
C LEU A 94 21.04 -27.50 15.17
N GLY A 95 20.18 -27.83 14.20
CA GLY A 95 19.73 -26.90 13.16
C GLY A 95 20.81 -26.49 12.16
N ILE A 96 21.88 -27.28 12.03
CA ILE A 96 23.02 -27.02 11.15
C ILE A 96 22.70 -27.61 9.76
N PRO A 97 22.65 -26.81 8.69
CA PRO A 97 22.52 -27.33 7.34
C PRO A 97 23.81 -28.03 6.89
N ALA A 98 23.69 -28.94 5.93
CA ALA A 98 24.85 -29.49 5.22
C ALA A 98 25.59 -28.40 4.45
N VAL A 99 26.76 -28.75 3.93
CA VAL A 99 27.64 -27.79 3.24
C VAL A 99 26.88 -27.00 2.16
N PRO A 100 27.00 -25.67 2.12
CA PRO A 100 26.10 -24.83 1.33
C PRO A 100 26.38 -24.82 -0.18
N ASN A 101 27.61 -25.12 -0.60
CA ASN A 101 28.04 -25.14 -1.99
C ASN A 101 29.36 -25.89 -2.16
N ASP A 102 29.71 -26.22 -3.41
CA ASP A 102 30.89 -27.01 -3.75
C ASP A 102 32.21 -26.38 -3.30
N LYS A 103 32.33 -25.04 -3.35
CA LYS A 103 33.56 -24.34 -2.95
C LYS A 103 33.83 -24.54 -1.46
N ILE A 104 32.81 -24.35 -0.63
CA ILE A 104 32.90 -24.59 0.82
C ILE A 104 33.10 -26.09 1.09
N GLY A 105 32.45 -26.97 0.30
CA GLY A 105 32.65 -28.42 0.35
C GLY A 105 34.11 -28.83 0.13
N GLN A 106 34.76 -28.26 -0.88
CA GLN A 106 36.18 -28.49 -1.16
C GLN A 106 37.07 -28.02 -0.02
N GLN A 107 36.76 -26.86 0.57
CA GLN A 107 37.52 -26.35 1.72
C GLN A 107 37.35 -27.23 2.97
N VAL A 108 36.13 -27.70 3.26
CA VAL A 108 35.88 -28.67 4.34
C VAL A 108 36.67 -29.96 4.12
N TYR A 109 36.71 -30.46 2.88
CA TYR A 109 37.49 -31.66 2.53
C TYR A 109 39.00 -31.44 2.72
N LYS A 110 39.52 -30.26 2.33
CA LYS A 110 40.92 -29.90 2.55
C LYS A 110 41.27 -29.86 4.04
N VAL A 111 40.42 -29.26 4.87
CA VAL A 111 40.56 -29.26 6.34
C VAL A 111 40.51 -30.69 6.88
N GLU A 112 39.63 -31.55 6.38
CA GLU A 112 39.54 -32.95 6.79
C GLU A 112 40.81 -33.76 6.48
N ILE A 113 41.49 -33.50 5.35
CA ILE A 113 42.77 -34.13 5.03
C ILE A 113 43.86 -33.68 6.02
N LEU A 114 44.01 -32.37 6.21
CA LEU A 114 45.01 -31.82 7.13
C LEU A 114 44.75 -32.27 8.58
N TRP A 115 43.48 -32.36 8.96
CA TRP A 115 43.08 -32.88 10.26
C TRP A 115 43.48 -34.34 10.45
N LYS A 116 43.36 -35.20 9.42
CA LYS A 116 43.78 -36.60 9.53
C LYS A 116 45.27 -36.74 9.84
N GLU A 117 46.11 -35.93 9.19
CA GLU A 117 47.55 -35.86 9.47
C GLU A 117 47.82 -35.35 10.89
N PHE A 118 47.17 -34.24 11.26
CA PHE A 118 47.30 -33.67 12.60
C PHE A 118 46.86 -34.64 13.70
N PHE A 119 45.73 -35.32 13.51
CA PHE A 119 45.18 -36.32 14.43
C PHE A 119 46.09 -37.54 14.58
N HIS A 120 46.75 -37.98 13.49
CA HIS A 120 47.77 -39.02 13.58
C HIS A 120 48.90 -38.62 14.53
N ASN A 121 49.40 -37.39 14.41
CA ASN A 121 50.45 -36.87 15.28
C ASN A 121 49.99 -36.76 16.75
N ILE A 122 48.71 -36.41 17.00
CA ILE A 122 48.12 -36.40 18.35
C ILE A 122 48.16 -37.80 18.99
N GLU A 123 47.75 -38.83 18.25
CA GLU A 123 47.73 -40.20 18.76
C GLU A 123 49.15 -40.76 18.94
N GLU A 124 50.08 -40.43 18.05
CA GLU A 124 51.50 -40.77 18.21
C GLU A 124 52.09 -40.10 19.46
N PHE A 125 51.84 -38.81 19.66
CA PHE A 125 52.23 -38.08 20.88
C PHE A 125 51.71 -38.78 22.14
N LYS A 126 50.42 -39.10 22.21
CA LYS A 126 49.80 -39.78 23.36
C LYS A 126 50.47 -41.13 23.65
N LYS A 127 50.79 -41.90 22.60
CA LYS A 127 51.46 -43.21 22.73
C LYS A 127 52.89 -43.08 23.26
N LEU A 128 53.65 -42.09 22.79
CA LEU A 128 55.05 -41.87 23.17
C LEU A 128 55.19 -41.24 24.56
N GLN A 129 54.27 -40.33 24.93
CA GLN A 129 54.27 -39.61 26.21
C GLN A 129 54.17 -40.53 27.45
N VAL A 130 53.64 -41.74 27.29
CA VAL A 130 53.50 -42.73 28.38
C VAL A 130 54.77 -43.59 28.55
N LYS A 131 55.68 -43.56 27.58
CA LYS A 131 56.92 -44.35 27.59
C LYS A 131 58.09 -43.59 28.21
N THR A 132 59.07 -44.33 28.72
CA THR A 132 60.23 -43.77 29.45
C THR A 132 61.58 -44.15 28.84
N ASP A 133 61.62 -44.91 27.74
CA ASP A 133 62.87 -45.27 27.06
C ASP A 133 63.44 -44.11 26.21
N GLU A 134 64.76 -44.12 26.02
CA GLU A 134 65.52 -43.03 25.38
C GLU A 134 65.15 -42.82 23.90
N ASP A 135 64.86 -43.90 23.18
CA ASP A 135 64.42 -43.84 21.78
C ASP A 135 63.03 -43.21 21.66
N SER A 136 62.11 -43.56 22.56
CA SER A 136 60.78 -42.93 22.62
C SER A 136 60.83 -41.44 22.97
N LEU A 137 61.82 -40.99 23.75
CA LEU A 137 62.02 -39.56 24.04
C LEU A 137 62.45 -38.76 22.80
N LYS A 138 63.31 -39.33 21.94
CA LYS A 138 63.69 -38.68 20.67
C LYS A 138 62.49 -38.59 19.73
N LEU A 139 61.74 -39.68 19.58
CA LEU A 139 60.51 -39.72 18.78
C LEU A 139 59.44 -38.75 19.31
N LEU A 140 59.32 -38.61 20.63
CA LEU A 140 58.38 -37.68 21.25
C LEU A 140 58.68 -36.22 20.88
N ASN A 141 59.96 -35.82 20.91
CA ASN A 141 60.36 -34.48 20.47
C ASN A 141 60.00 -34.23 19.01
N SER A 142 60.27 -35.21 18.13
CA SER A 142 59.90 -35.12 16.71
C SER A 142 58.38 -35.04 16.50
N ALA A 143 57.59 -35.78 17.26
CA ALA A 143 56.12 -35.70 17.20
C ALA A 143 55.61 -34.31 17.62
N VAL A 144 56.18 -33.71 18.66
CA VAL A 144 55.83 -32.35 19.11
C VAL A 144 56.18 -31.29 18.06
N GLU A 145 57.34 -31.42 17.40
CA GLU A 145 57.74 -30.54 16.30
C GLU A 145 56.82 -30.70 15.07
N ALA A 146 56.44 -31.94 14.73
CA ALA A 146 55.47 -32.21 13.67
C ALA A 146 54.11 -31.55 13.95
N ILE A 147 53.63 -31.61 15.20
CA ILE A 147 52.40 -30.94 15.66
C ILE A 147 52.50 -29.43 15.50
N TYR A 148 53.63 -28.82 15.88
CA TYR A 148 53.83 -27.38 15.71
C TYR A 148 53.73 -26.96 14.23
N ASN A 149 54.41 -27.69 13.34
CA ASN A 149 54.44 -27.38 11.91
C ASN A 149 53.09 -27.60 11.23
N THR A 150 52.42 -28.72 11.53
CA THR A 150 51.12 -29.07 10.94
C THR A 150 49.98 -28.20 11.48
N ASN A 151 50.04 -27.73 12.73
CA ASN A 151 49.03 -26.85 13.32
C ASN A 151 48.88 -25.52 12.58
N ASN A 152 49.99 -24.90 12.14
CA ASN A 152 49.93 -23.60 11.45
C ASN A 152 49.21 -23.71 10.10
N ASN A 153 49.51 -24.77 9.34
CA ASN A 153 48.83 -25.04 8.07
C ASN A 153 47.34 -25.36 8.28
N LEU A 154 47.03 -26.22 9.26
CA LEU A 154 45.65 -26.52 9.61
C LEU A 154 44.88 -25.26 10.06
N LEU A 155 45.46 -24.44 10.93
CA LEU A 155 44.86 -23.18 11.38
C LEU A 155 44.55 -22.29 10.18
N GLN A 156 45.49 -22.09 9.26
CA GLN A 156 45.28 -21.26 8.08
C GLN A 156 44.11 -21.74 7.22
N GLU A 157 43.99 -23.05 6.99
CA GLU A 157 42.90 -23.60 6.20
C GLU A 157 41.55 -23.59 6.92
N VAL A 158 41.56 -23.72 8.26
CA VAL A 158 40.36 -23.50 9.07
C VAL A 158 39.97 -22.02 9.04
N ASP A 159 40.91 -21.07 9.10
CA ASP A 159 40.65 -19.63 8.94
C ASP A 159 40.03 -19.30 7.58
N ASN A 160 40.55 -19.89 6.50
CA ASN A 160 39.96 -19.79 5.17
C ASN A 160 38.53 -20.32 5.16
N LEU A 161 38.28 -21.49 5.78
CA LEU A 161 36.94 -22.06 5.91
C LEU A 161 36.00 -21.09 6.64
N VAL A 162 36.45 -20.46 7.72
CA VAL A 162 35.64 -19.49 8.46
C VAL A 162 35.31 -18.27 7.61
N SER A 163 36.29 -17.73 6.90
CA SER A 163 36.08 -16.60 5.99
C SER A 163 35.05 -16.94 4.90
N MET A 164 35.13 -18.14 4.31
CA MET A 164 34.18 -18.58 3.29
C MET A 164 32.75 -18.70 3.83
N TYR A 165 32.57 -19.27 5.03
CA TYR A 165 31.25 -19.33 5.67
C TYR A 165 30.71 -17.93 6.00
N THR A 166 31.55 -17.04 6.55
CA THR A 166 31.15 -15.65 6.84
C THR A 166 30.67 -14.94 5.57
N ILE A 167 31.48 -14.94 4.51
CA ILE A 167 31.15 -14.30 3.23
C ILE A 167 29.87 -14.88 2.62
N TYR A 168 29.71 -16.21 2.68
CA TYR A 168 28.49 -16.87 2.17
C TYR A 168 27.24 -16.39 2.91
N THR A 169 27.28 -16.32 4.24
CA THR A 169 26.14 -15.87 5.06
C THR A 169 25.82 -14.39 4.87
N GLU A 170 26.84 -13.54 4.72
CA GLU A 170 26.69 -12.12 4.43
C GLU A 170 26.03 -11.88 3.07
N ASN A 171 26.53 -12.53 2.01
CA ASN A 171 26.02 -12.38 0.65
C ASN A 171 24.57 -12.82 0.50
N LYS A 172 24.19 -13.92 1.14
CA LYS A 172 22.81 -14.42 1.17
C LYS A 172 21.83 -13.38 1.74
N THR A 173 22.29 -12.55 2.66
CA THR A 173 21.49 -11.52 3.32
C THR A 173 21.34 -10.25 2.47
N ILE A 174 22.33 -9.93 1.62
CA ILE A 174 22.35 -8.71 0.80
C ILE A 174 21.19 -8.67 -0.20
N LEU A 175 20.90 -9.77 -0.89
CA LEU A 175 19.80 -9.81 -1.87
C LEU A 175 18.44 -9.47 -1.25
N ILE A 176 18.15 -10.04 -0.07
CA ILE A 176 16.90 -9.81 0.65
C ILE A 176 16.83 -8.38 1.17
N LYS A 177 17.93 -7.84 1.71
CA LYS A 177 18.00 -6.42 2.13
C LYS A 177 17.75 -5.46 0.97
N ASN A 178 18.36 -5.70 -0.19
CA ASN A 178 18.16 -4.87 -1.38
C ASN A 178 16.70 -4.89 -1.85
N PHE A 179 16.06 -6.07 -1.82
CA PHE A 179 14.63 -6.18 -2.08
C PHE A 179 13.79 -5.35 -1.10
N GLN A 180 14.12 -5.39 0.20
CA GLN A 180 13.40 -4.59 1.21
C GLN A 180 13.54 -3.09 0.97
N TYR A 181 14.73 -2.60 0.61
CA TYR A 181 14.93 -1.19 0.27
C TYR A 181 14.16 -0.79 -0.99
N ALA A 182 14.14 -1.62 -2.03
CA ALA A 182 13.37 -1.38 -3.24
C ALA A 182 11.85 -1.35 -2.95
N ALA A 183 11.35 -2.29 -2.13
CA ALA A 183 9.95 -2.32 -1.73
C ALA A 183 9.56 -1.11 -0.87
N ALA A 184 10.43 -0.68 0.04
CA ALA A 184 10.23 0.53 0.84
C ALA A 184 10.16 1.79 -0.04
N PHE A 185 11.05 1.91 -1.04
CA PHE A 185 11.00 2.99 -2.02
C PHE A 185 9.68 2.97 -2.82
N LEU A 186 9.25 1.81 -3.28
CA LEU A 186 7.97 1.65 -3.99
C LEU A 186 6.79 2.07 -3.11
N ILE A 187 6.81 1.77 -1.81
CA ILE A 187 5.79 2.22 -0.86
C ILE A 187 5.75 3.75 -0.78
N ILE A 188 6.89 4.42 -0.73
CA ILE A 188 6.95 5.89 -0.72
C ILE A 188 6.31 6.46 -2.00
N VAL A 189 6.63 5.88 -3.16
CA VAL A 189 6.02 6.27 -4.44
C VAL A 189 4.50 6.05 -4.42
N LEU A 190 4.03 4.92 -3.87
CA LEU A 190 2.60 4.63 -3.73
C LEU A 190 1.90 5.60 -2.79
N ILE A 191 2.55 6.02 -1.70
CA ILE A 191 2.02 7.02 -0.77
C ILE A 191 1.85 8.35 -1.49
N ILE A 192 2.89 8.82 -2.20
CA ILE A 192 2.84 10.06 -2.98
C ILE A 192 1.71 10.00 -4.02
N TYR A 193 1.63 8.91 -4.78
CA TYR A 193 0.56 8.69 -5.76
C TYR A 193 -0.82 8.70 -5.10
N SER A 194 -0.97 8.06 -3.94
CA SER A 194 -2.22 8.06 -3.18
C SER A 194 -2.63 9.46 -2.75
N PHE A 195 -1.68 10.29 -2.29
CA PHE A 195 -1.95 11.68 -1.95
C PHE A 195 -2.38 12.50 -3.16
N THR A 196 -1.75 12.31 -4.32
CA THR A 196 -2.16 12.99 -5.56
C THR A 196 -3.59 12.62 -5.97
N GLN A 197 -3.95 11.33 -5.87
CA GLN A 197 -5.32 10.87 -6.15
C GLN A 197 -6.33 11.47 -5.15
N LEU A 198 -6.00 11.50 -3.86
CA LEU A 198 -6.86 12.09 -2.84
C LEU A 198 -7.09 13.58 -3.10
N LYS A 199 -6.02 14.31 -3.44
CA LYS A 199 -6.10 15.74 -3.78
C LYS A 199 -6.96 15.99 -5.02
N SER A 200 -6.85 15.16 -6.06
CA SER A 200 -7.70 15.27 -7.25
C SER A 200 -9.18 15.09 -6.93
N ILE A 201 -9.51 14.14 -6.05
CA ILE A 201 -10.89 13.90 -5.61
C ILE A 201 -11.39 15.11 -4.81
N GLU A 202 -10.57 15.63 -3.90
CA GLU A 202 -10.87 16.82 -3.09
C GLU A 202 -11.13 18.05 -3.97
N GLU A 203 -10.27 18.32 -4.95
CA GLU A 203 -10.42 19.45 -5.89
C GLU A 203 -11.73 19.35 -6.69
N ASN A 204 -12.06 18.17 -7.21
CA ASN A 204 -13.30 17.97 -7.97
C ASN A 204 -14.56 18.09 -7.09
N ALA A 205 -14.50 17.60 -5.86
CA ALA A 205 -15.58 17.80 -4.89
C ALA A 205 -15.73 19.28 -4.50
N ASN A 206 -14.64 19.99 -4.28
CA ASN A 206 -14.65 21.42 -3.96
C ASN A 206 -15.19 22.26 -5.13
N LYS A 207 -14.82 21.94 -6.39
CA LYS A 207 -15.42 22.57 -7.57
C LYS A 207 -16.92 22.38 -7.60
N PHE A 208 -17.41 21.16 -7.38
CA PHE A 208 -18.85 20.88 -7.31
C PHE A 208 -19.53 21.71 -6.22
N LEU A 209 -18.95 21.77 -5.01
CA LEU A 209 -19.48 22.57 -3.91
C LEU A 209 -19.49 24.06 -4.22
N GLU A 210 -18.44 24.59 -4.85
CA GLU A 210 -18.36 25.99 -5.24
C GLU A 210 -19.41 26.35 -6.30
N PHE A 211 -19.59 25.50 -7.31
CA PHE A 211 -20.64 25.69 -8.32
C PHE A 211 -22.04 25.62 -7.72
N SER A 212 -22.29 24.63 -6.84
CA SER A 212 -23.56 24.52 -6.12
C SER A 212 -23.84 25.78 -5.28
N LYS A 213 -22.83 26.34 -4.61
CA LYS A 213 -22.95 27.61 -3.88
C LYS A 213 -23.20 28.80 -4.79
N LYS A 214 -22.47 28.93 -5.91
CA LYS A 214 -22.66 30.02 -6.89
C LYS A 214 -24.10 30.06 -7.40
N ILE A 215 -24.62 28.90 -7.80
CA ILE A 215 -26.01 28.75 -8.23
C ILE A 215 -26.96 29.16 -7.11
N ALA A 216 -26.65 28.85 -5.85
CA ALA A 216 -27.50 29.23 -4.72
C ALA A 216 -27.46 30.72 -4.34
N THR A 217 -26.48 31.48 -4.83
CA THR A 217 -26.27 32.88 -4.43
C THR A 217 -26.47 33.91 -5.54
N GLU A 218 -26.36 33.49 -6.81
CA GLU A 218 -26.49 34.40 -7.95
C GLU A 218 -27.96 34.51 -8.39
N GLU A 219 -28.46 35.74 -8.47
CA GLU A 219 -29.75 36.05 -9.12
C GLU A 219 -29.54 36.03 -10.64
N ASN A 220 -29.65 34.85 -11.25
CA ASN A 220 -29.64 34.70 -12.71
C ASN A 220 -31.04 34.33 -13.23
N GLU A 221 -31.47 34.94 -14.34
CA GLU A 221 -32.74 34.59 -15.02
C GLU A 221 -32.79 33.13 -15.49
N GLN A 222 -31.63 32.54 -15.77
CA GLN A 222 -31.47 31.13 -16.12
C GLN A 222 -30.24 30.55 -15.42
N LEU A 223 -30.43 29.35 -14.88
CA LEU A 223 -29.37 28.61 -14.20
C LEU A 223 -28.46 27.95 -15.25
N LYS A 224 -27.14 28.07 -15.07
CA LYS A 224 -26.17 27.47 -16.00
C LYS A 224 -25.84 26.03 -15.57
N PRO A 225 -25.85 25.05 -16.50
CA PRO A 225 -25.35 23.71 -16.22
C PRO A 225 -23.88 23.73 -15.78
N ILE A 226 -23.54 22.81 -14.89
CA ILE A 226 -22.19 22.60 -14.37
C ILE A 226 -21.42 21.70 -15.33
N SER A 227 -20.18 22.06 -15.65
CA SER A 227 -19.24 21.18 -16.36
C SER A 227 -18.03 20.90 -15.48
N ILE A 228 -17.96 19.70 -14.90
CA ILE A 228 -16.78 19.22 -14.18
C ILE A 228 -16.16 18.10 -15.00
N ASP A 229 -14.95 18.34 -15.52
CA ASP A 229 -14.13 17.30 -16.10
C ASP A 229 -13.47 16.48 -14.98
N ALA A 230 -14.17 15.43 -14.55
CA ALA A 230 -13.75 14.53 -13.49
C ALA A 230 -13.50 13.11 -14.04
N ASN A 231 -12.46 12.46 -13.55
CA ASN A 231 -12.18 11.06 -13.85
C ASN A 231 -12.91 10.09 -12.91
N GLU A 232 -13.61 10.65 -11.90
CA GLU A 232 -14.38 9.97 -10.87
C GLU A 232 -15.82 9.79 -11.35
N LYS A 233 -16.26 8.53 -11.49
CA LYS A 233 -17.61 8.22 -11.96
C LYS A 233 -18.70 8.83 -11.07
N GLU A 234 -18.52 8.79 -9.75
CA GLU A 234 -19.49 9.33 -8.80
C GLU A 234 -19.65 10.85 -8.91
N ILE A 235 -18.57 11.59 -9.18
CA ILE A 235 -18.63 13.06 -9.36
C ILE A 235 -19.35 13.40 -10.66
N LEU A 236 -19.09 12.65 -11.73
CA LEU A 236 -19.82 12.81 -12.99
C LEU A 236 -21.31 12.51 -12.84
N GLU A 237 -21.68 11.39 -12.22
CA GLU A 237 -23.09 11.02 -12.00
C GLU A 237 -23.84 12.08 -11.18
N VAL A 238 -23.21 12.64 -10.14
CA VAL A 238 -23.80 13.74 -9.35
C VAL A 238 -23.92 15.02 -10.19
N THR A 239 -22.92 15.35 -11.00
CA THR A 239 -22.94 16.52 -11.90
C THR A 239 -24.05 16.40 -12.94
N ASP A 240 -24.20 15.23 -13.58
CA ASP A 240 -25.23 14.97 -14.58
C ASP A 240 -26.64 15.03 -13.98
N THR A 241 -26.82 14.45 -12.80
CA THR A 241 -28.09 14.49 -12.07
C THR A 241 -28.47 15.93 -11.71
N PHE A 242 -27.49 16.71 -11.24
CA PHE A 242 -27.68 18.11 -10.92
C PHE A 242 -28.01 18.94 -12.16
N ASN A 243 -27.33 18.70 -13.28
CA ASN A 243 -27.62 19.36 -14.56
C ASN A 243 -29.03 19.04 -15.08
N CYS A 244 -29.50 17.80 -14.92
CA CYS A 244 -30.87 17.43 -15.25
C CYS A 244 -31.89 18.20 -14.41
N PHE A 245 -31.63 18.37 -13.11
CA PHE A 245 -32.46 19.20 -12.24
C PHE A 245 -32.48 20.66 -12.69
N ILE A 246 -31.31 21.25 -12.95
CA ILE A 246 -31.16 22.61 -13.46
C ILE A 246 -31.96 22.84 -14.76
N ASN A 247 -31.86 21.91 -15.71
CA ASN A 247 -32.58 22.00 -16.98
C ASN A 247 -34.10 21.93 -16.79
N LYS A 248 -34.59 21.11 -15.85
CA LYS A 248 -36.03 21.04 -15.52
C LYS A 248 -36.55 22.34 -14.90
N ILE A 249 -35.76 22.97 -14.02
CA ILE A 249 -36.11 24.28 -13.44
C ILE A 249 -36.16 25.35 -14.52
N ASN A 250 -35.12 25.43 -15.37
CA ASN A 250 -35.09 26.38 -16.48
C ASN A 250 -36.29 26.20 -17.44
N SER A 251 -36.64 24.95 -17.77
CA SER A 251 -37.81 24.65 -18.61
C SER A 251 -39.09 25.14 -17.94
N ALA A 252 -39.31 24.82 -16.67
CA ALA A 252 -40.51 25.24 -15.94
C ALA A 252 -40.61 26.78 -15.83
N MET A 253 -39.48 27.46 -15.61
CA MET A 253 -39.44 28.93 -15.60
C MET A 253 -39.77 29.53 -16.96
N ASN A 254 -39.24 28.95 -18.04
CA ASN A 254 -39.52 29.40 -19.40
C ASN A 254 -41.00 29.17 -19.77
N ASP A 255 -41.53 27.98 -19.52
CA ASP A 255 -42.92 27.64 -19.80
C ASP A 255 -43.88 28.53 -19.01
N SER A 256 -43.55 28.83 -17.74
CA SER A 256 -44.29 29.79 -16.93
C SER A 256 -44.24 31.21 -17.51
N SER A 257 -43.09 31.65 -18.02
CA SER A 257 -42.95 32.98 -18.64
C SER A 257 -43.80 33.09 -19.90
N VAL A 258 -43.78 32.07 -20.75
CA VAL A 258 -44.59 32.00 -21.97
C VAL A 258 -46.08 31.98 -21.63
N ALA A 259 -46.49 31.16 -20.66
CA ALA A 259 -47.88 31.08 -20.21
C ALA A 259 -48.39 32.41 -19.61
N MET A 260 -47.56 33.12 -18.84
CA MET A 260 -47.88 34.46 -18.33
C MET A 260 -48.11 35.47 -19.46
N GLU A 261 -47.27 35.46 -20.49
CA GLU A 261 -47.40 36.36 -21.64
C GLU A 261 -48.70 36.10 -22.41
N TYR A 262 -49.01 34.83 -22.72
CA TYR A 262 -50.28 34.45 -23.36
C TYR A 262 -51.49 34.83 -22.51
N SER A 263 -51.43 34.57 -21.20
CA SER A 263 -52.51 34.89 -20.26
C SER A 263 -52.76 36.39 -20.20
N LYS A 264 -51.70 37.21 -20.17
CA LYS A 264 -51.79 38.67 -20.19
C LYS A 264 -52.37 39.20 -21.51
N ASN A 265 -51.92 38.67 -22.64
CA ASN A 265 -52.44 39.05 -23.95
C ASN A 265 -53.92 38.63 -24.14
N ALA A 266 -54.30 37.45 -23.64
CA ALA A 266 -55.69 36.99 -23.67
C ALA A 266 -56.59 37.87 -22.80
N SER A 267 -56.14 38.21 -21.58
CA SER A 267 -56.84 39.13 -20.67
C SER A 267 -57.10 40.48 -21.33
N SER A 268 -56.09 41.09 -21.97
CA SER A 268 -56.23 42.37 -22.67
C SER A 268 -57.26 42.32 -23.80
N LYS A 269 -57.29 41.23 -24.58
CA LYS A 269 -58.27 41.07 -25.67
C LYS A 269 -59.68 40.85 -25.15
N LEU A 270 -59.84 40.11 -24.04
CA LEU A 270 -61.15 39.92 -23.43
C LEU A 270 -61.69 41.23 -22.85
N GLU A 271 -60.81 42.06 -22.27
CA GLU A 271 -61.16 43.41 -21.80
C GLU A 271 -61.63 44.30 -22.96
N GLU A 272 -60.93 44.29 -24.10
CA GLU A 272 -61.39 44.97 -25.32
C GLU A 272 -62.76 44.47 -25.82
N ILE A 273 -63.02 43.16 -25.74
CA ILE A 273 -64.32 42.57 -26.13
C ILE A 273 -65.43 42.96 -25.15
N THR A 274 -65.15 43.03 -23.84
CA THR A 274 -66.10 43.53 -22.84
C THR A 274 -66.52 44.96 -23.18
N ASP A 275 -65.57 45.84 -23.49
CA ASP A 275 -65.85 47.22 -23.92
C ASP A 275 -66.68 47.30 -25.20
N GLU A 276 -66.59 46.32 -26.10
CA GLU A 276 -67.45 46.21 -27.28
C GLU A 276 -68.86 45.73 -26.93
N PHE A 277 -68.99 44.79 -25.99
CA PHE A 277 -70.29 44.33 -25.50
C PHE A 277 -71.07 45.45 -24.80
N ASP A 278 -70.40 46.27 -23.98
CA ASP A 278 -71.01 47.44 -23.34
C ASP A 278 -71.65 48.38 -24.39
N LYS A 279 -70.92 48.68 -25.47
CA LYS A 279 -71.44 49.52 -26.57
C LYS A 279 -72.61 48.88 -27.30
N ILE A 280 -72.55 47.57 -27.55
CA ILE A 280 -73.61 46.82 -28.23
C ILE A 280 -74.87 46.77 -27.36
N LEU A 281 -74.73 46.60 -26.05
CA LEU A 281 -75.83 46.63 -25.09
C LEU A 281 -76.51 47.99 -25.02
N ASP A 282 -75.73 49.07 -25.04
CA ASP A 282 -76.23 50.45 -25.10
C ASP A 282 -77.06 50.70 -26.38
N GLU A 283 -76.71 50.07 -27.50
CA GLU A 283 -77.43 50.21 -28.79
C GLU A 283 -78.70 49.33 -28.90
N LEU A 284 -78.80 48.23 -28.14
CA LEU A 284 -79.83 47.19 -28.29
C LEU A 284 -81.08 47.33 -27.39
N GLU A 285 -81.38 48.54 -26.92
CA GLU A 285 -82.38 48.89 -25.88
C GLU A 285 -83.81 48.27 -26.00
N ASN A 286 -84.16 47.60 -27.12
CA ASN A 286 -85.51 47.09 -27.42
C ASN A 286 -85.64 45.56 -27.69
N SER A 287 -84.63 44.71 -27.42
CA SER A 287 -84.76 43.24 -27.62
C SER A 287 -84.42 42.39 -26.38
N SER A 288 -85.44 41.84 -25.72
CA SER A 288 -85.29 41.23 -24.37
C SER A 288 -84.55 39.89 -24.33
N GLU A 289 -84.51 39.15 -25.43
CA GLU A 289 -83.90 37.81 -25.50
C GLU A 289 -82.41 37.87 -25.90
N VAL A 290 -82.04 38.85 -26.74
CA VAL A 290 -80.66 39.12 -27.15
C VAL A 290 -79.86 39.74 -26.00
N ASN A 291 -80.43 40.73 -25.28
CA ASN A 291 -79.77 41.33 -24.10
C ASN A 291 -79.44 40.28 -23.02
N LYS A 292 -80.34 39.32 -22.76
CA LYS A 292 -80.05 38.24 -21.78
C LYS A 292 -78.87 37.36 -22.19
N THR A 293 -78.75 37.06 -23.47
CA THR A 293 -77.68 36.19 -24.00
C THR A 293 -76.35 36.93 -24.03
N ILE A 294 -76.39 38.23 -24.36
CA ILE A 294 -75.23 39.12 -24.35
C ILE A 294 -74.73 39.36 -22.92
N ASN A 295 -75.58 39.74 -21.96
CA ASN A 295 -75.18 39.92 -20.56
C ASN A 295 -74.54 38.66 -19.98
N LYS A 296 -75.11 37.49 -20.29
CA LYS A 296 -74.52 36.21 -19.85
C LYS A 296 -73.14 35.97 -20.47
N SER A 297 -72.91 36.41 -21.70
CA SER A 297 -71.63 36.28 -22.38
C SER A 297 -70.61 37.27 -21.82
N GLU A 298 -71.03 38.50 -21.52
CA GLU A 298 -70.23 39.52 -20.82
C GLU A 298 -69.78 39.03 -19.44
N ASP A 299 -70.71 38.52 -18.61
CA ASP A 299 -70.40 37.92 -17.30
C ASP A 299 -69.35 36.81 -17.42
N MET A 300 -69.48 35.94 -18.44
CA MET A 300 -68.52 34.87 -18.71
C MET A 300 -67.14 35.41 -19.12
N ILE A 301 -67.10 36.50 -19.89
CA ILE A 301 -65.85 37.14 -20.30
C ILE A 301 -65.19 37.82 -19.11
N ILE A 302 -65.93 38.59 -18.31
CA ILE A 302 -65.42 39.21 -17.07
C ILE A 302 -64.83 38.14 -16.14
N GLN A 303 -65.57 37.05 -15.92
CA GLN A 303 -65.09 35.94 -15.09
C GLN A 303 -63.83 35.28 -15.69
N SER A 304 -63.79 35.08 -17.01
CA SER A 304 -62.61 34.51 -17.69
C SER A 304 -61.39 35.43 -17.58
N THR A 305 -61.58 36.74 -17.71
CA THR A 305 -60.54 37.76 -17.51
C THR A 305 -60.00 37.72 -16.09
N GLU A 306 -60.87 37.66 -15.08
CA GLU A 306 -60.47 37.56 -13.68
C GLU A 306 -59.69 36.26 -13.39
N ASP A 307 -60.14 35.13 -13.95
CA ASP A 307 -59.45 33.84 -13.84
C ASP A 307 -58.06 33.84 -14.51
N LEU A 308 -57.91 34.52 -15.66
CA LEU A 308 -56.64 34.70 -16.35
C LEU A 308 -55.68 35.61 -15.56
N ILE A 309 -56.17 36.72 -15.00
CA ILE A 309 -55.36 37.60 -14.13
C ILE A 309 -54.87 36.83 -12.91
N ASN A 310 -55.76 36.08 -12.24
CA ASN A 310 -55.41 35.25 -11.10
C ASN A 310 -54.40 34.14 -11.47
N SER A 311 -54.55 33.51 -12.62
CA SER A 311 -53.59 32.50 -13.12
C SER A 311 -52.23 33.11 -13.42
N THR A 312 -52.19 34.30 -14.03
CA THR A 312 -50.96 35.06 -14.29
C THR A 312 -50.23 35.36 -12.99
N LYS A 313 -50.96 35.80 -11.96
CA LYS A 313 -50.40 36.07 -10.63
C LYS A 313 -49.83 34.81 -9.97
N LYS A 314 -50.54 33.68 -10.03
CA LYS A 314 -50.05 32.38 -9.51
C LYS A 314 -48.80 31.90 -10.24
N LEU A 315 -48.73 32.07 -11.56
CA LEU A 315 -47.53 31.75 -12.35
C LEU A 315 -46.35 32.67 -11.99
N GLN A 316 -46.62 33.94 -11.70
CA GLN A 316 -45.60 34.87 -11.22
C GLN A 316 -45.09 34.49 -9.82
N GLU A 317 -45.98 34.08 -8.92
CA GLU A 317 -45.62 33.54 -7.60
C GLU A 317 -44.80 32.25 -7.73
N LEU A 318 -45.19 31.31 -8.61
CA LEU A 318 -44.43 30.10 -8.89
C LEU A 318 -43.03 30.43 -9.43
N ARG A 319 -42.91 31.37 -10.38
CA ARG A 319 -41.61 31.82 -10.90
C ARG A 319 -40.75 32.41 -9.79
N ASN A 320 -41.34 33.21 -8.90
CA ASN A 320 -40.64 33.77 -7.75
C ASN A 320 -40.20 32.69 -6.76
N GLU A 321 -41.02 31.66 -6.51
CA GLU A 321 -40.68 30.52 -5.66
C GLU A 321 -39.63 29.59 -6.29
N LEU A 322 -39.65 29.40 -7.61
CA LEU A 322 -38.59 28.66 -8.30
C LEU A 322 -37.26 29.42 -8.25
N ASN A 323 -37.29 30.74 -8.39
CA ASN A 323 -36.14 31.60 -8.10
C ASN A 323 -35.73 31.50 -6.62
N SER A 324 -36.69 31.46 -5.68
CA SER A 324 -36.42 31.36 -4.24
C SER A 324 -35.80 30.01 -3.87
N LEU A 325 -36.22 28.90 -4.48
CA LEU A 325 -35.70 27.55 -4.25
C LEU A 325 -34.25 27.41 -4.68
N VAL A 326 -33.85 28.20 -5.68
CA VAL A 326 -32.45 28.37 -6.07
C VAL A 326 -31.72 29.21 -5.01
N ILE A 327 -32.29 30.35 -4.59
CA ILE A 327 -31.68 31.32 -3.66
C ILE A 327 -31.68 30.86 -2.18
N GLY A 328 -32.46 29.82 -1.87
CA GLY A 328 -32.99 29.52 -0.54
C GLY A 328 -32.05 28.80 0.42
N ARG A 329 -30.92 29.42 0.79
CA ARG A 329 -30.36 29.31 2.16
C ARG A 329 -29.54 30.57 2.51
N LYS A 330 -30.20 31.72 2.57
CA LYS A 330 -29.63 32.91 3.26
C LYS A 330 -30.10 33.11 4.70
N THR A 331 -30.95 32.24 5.26
CA THR A 331 -31.49 32.45 6.61
C THR A 331 -31.73 31.14 7.36
N LYS A 332 -30.66 30.58 7.93
CA LYS A 332 -30.63 29.85 9.22
C LYS A 332 -29.20 29.38 9.49
N ILE A 333 -28.33 30.31 9.91
CA ILE A 333 -27.40 30.23 11.05
C ILE A 333 -27.21 31.69 11.50
#